data_AF-A0A7X7CSM3-F1
#
_entry.id   AF-A0A7X7CSM3-F1
#
_cell.length_a   1.000
_cell.length_b   1.000
_cell.length_c   1.000
_cell.angle_alpha   90.00
_cell.angle_beta   90.00
_cell.angle_gamma   90.00
#
_symmetry.space_group_name_H-M   'P 1'
#
loop_
_entity.id
_entity.type
_entity.pdbx_description
1 polymer ?
#
loop_
_entity_poly.entity_id
_entity_poly.type
_entity_poly.pdbx_seq_one_letter_code
_entity_poly.pdbx_strand_id
1 'polypeptide(L)' 'LYDDPIVTEVAPLERFWRAEDHHQRYFENHPNQGYCAMVVAPKVQKFRKLHAALRRR' A
#
# COMPACT_ATOMS: atom_id res chain seq x y z
N LEU A 1 5.55 21.52 -1.85
CA LEU A 1 4.71 21.82 -3.04
C LEU A 1 5.06 20.77 -4.09
N TYR A 2 4.10 20.32 -4.91
CA TYR A 2 4.39 19.40 -6.01
C TYR A 2 4.63 20.22 -7.27
N ASP A 3 5.63 19.82 -8.07
CA ASP A 3 5.96 20.52 -9.33
C ASP A 3 4.94 20.20 -10.42
N ASP A 4 4.38 18.98 -10.38
CA ASP A 4 3.35 18.51 -11.30
C ASP A 4 1.92 18.69 -10.74
N PRO A 5 0.91 18.84 -11.61
CA PRO A 5 -0.49 18.95 -11.19
C PRO A 5 -0.98 17.68 -10.47
N ILE A 6 -1.79 17.87 -9.43
CA ILE A 6 -2.49 16.77 -8.75
C ILE A 6 -3.66 16.32 -9.63
N VAL A 7 -3.61 15.06 -10.09
CA VAL A 7 -4.59 14.47 -11.02
C VAL A 7 -5.60 13.53 -10.33
N THR A 8 -5.73 13.61 -9.01
CA THR A 8 -6.64 12.74 -8.24
C THR A 8 -8.10 13.05 -8.57
N GLU A 9 -8.84 12.04 -9.00
CA GLU A 9 -10.29 12.13 -9.21
C GLU A 9 -11.06 12.12 -7.88
N VAL A 10 -12.08 12.97 -7.77
CA VAL A 10 -13.02 13.00 -6.63
C VAL A 10 -14.43 12.79 -7.18
N ALA A 11 -14.96 11.59 -7.00
CA ALA A 11 -16.27 11.18 -7.52
C ALA A 11 -17.04 10.33 -6.50
N PRO A 12 -18.38 10.27 -6.60
CA PRO A 12 -19.18 9.33 -5.82
C PRO A 12 -18.84 7.87 -6.13
N LEU A 13 -18.84 7.00 -5.12
CA LEU A 13 -18.69 5.56 -5.34
C LEU A 13 -19.97 4.99 -5.97
N GLU A 14 -19.89 4.49 -7.20
CA GLU A 14 -21.03 3.84 -7.86
C GLU A 14 -21.13 2.35 -7.50
N ARG A 15 -20.03 1.61 -7.65
CA ARG A 15 -19.96 0.17 -7.40
C ARG A 15 -18.53 -0.26 -7.07
N PHE A 16 -18.40 -1.23 -6.17
CA PHE A 16 -17.13 -1.88 -5.86
C PHE A 16 -17.20 -3.38 -6.14
N TRP A 17 -16.24 -3.88 -6.93
CA TRP A 17 -16.09 -5.31 -7.18
C TRP A 17 -14.87 -5.81 -6.43
N ARG A 18 -15.08 -6.78 -5.53
CA ARG A 18 -13.98 -7.39 -4.78
C ARG A 18 -13.09 -8.19 -5.73
N ALA A 19 -11.79 -7.91 -5.70
CA ALA A 19 -10.78 -8.70 -6.41
C ALA A 19 -10.72 -10.14 -5.88
N GLU A 20 -10.17 -11.03 -6.69
CA GLU A 20 -10.00 -12.46 -6.42
C GLU A 20 -9.28 -12.71 -5.08
N ASP A 21 -9.57 -13.86 -4.46
CA ASP A 21 -9.06 -14.18 -3.12
C ASP A 21 -7.53 -14.17 -3.04
N HIS A 22 -6.84 -14.58 -4.09
CA HIS A 22 -5.38 -14.60 -4.12
C HIS A 22 -4.74 -13.20 -4.17
N HIS A 23 -5.49 -12.15 -4.55
CA HIS A 23 -5.04 -10.76 -4.45
C HIS A 23 -5.16 -10.18 -3.03
N GLN A 24 -5.93 -10.83 -2.16
CA GLN A 24 -6.11 -10.39 -0.79
C GLN A 24 -4.86 -10.70 0.03
N ARG A 25 -4.41 -9.74 0.84
CA ARG A 25 -3.21 -9.87 1.68
C ARG A 25 -1.95 -10.30 0.89
N TYR A 26 -1.85 -9.88 -0.38
CA TYR A 26 -0.82 -10.38 -1.30
C TYR A 26 0.61 -10.27 -0.77
N PHE A 27 0.97 -9.12 -0.20
CA PHE A 27 2.31 -8.89 0.38
C PHE A 27 2.57 -9.76 1.62
N GLU A 28 1.55 -10.00 2.45
CA GLU A 28 1.66 -10.84 3.63
C GLU A 28 1.87 -12.32 3.23
N ASN A 29 1.18 -12.77 2.19
CA ASN A 29 1.22 -14.15 1.71
C ASN A 29 2.42 -14.44 0.79
N HIS A 30 2.96 -13.42 0.09
CA HIS A 30 4.06 -13.56 -0.87
C HIS A 30 5.20 -12.56 -0.63
N PRO A 31 5.76 -12.47 0.60
CA PRO A 31 6.72 -11.41 0.96
C PRO A 31 8.02 -11.48 0.14
N ASN A 32 8.39 -12.67 -0.34
CA ASN A 32 9.62 -12.94 -1.09
C ASN A 32 9.44 -12.81 -2.61
N GLN A 33 8.22 -12.52 -3.09
CA GLN A 33 7.99 -12.23 -4.51
C GLN A 33 8.80 -10.98 -4.90
N GLY A 34 9.44 -10.97 -6.06
CA GLY A 34 10.42 -9.93 -6.42
C GLY A 34 9.91 -8.49 -6.28
N TYR A 35 8.67 -8.21 -6.69
CA TYR A 35 8.02 -6.92 -6.50
C TYR A 35 7.78 -6.60 -5.02
N CYS A 36 7.32 -7.58 -4.24
CA CYS A 36 7.12 -7.44 -2.81
C CYS A 36 8.44 -7.10 -2.08
N ALA A 37 9.50 -7.83 -2.39
CA ALA A 37 10.82 -7.63 -1.78
C ALA A 37 11.46 -6.30 -2.17
N MET A 38 11.40 -5.92 -3.45
CA MET A 38 12.14 -4.77 -3.96
C MET A 38 11.37 -3.45 -3.87
N VAL A 39 10.03 -3.48 -3.90
CA VAL A 39 9.21 -2.26 -3.99
C VAL A 39 8.37 -2.05 -2.73
N VAL A 40 7.70 -3.09 -2.23
CA VAL A 40 6.75 -2.96 -1.11
C VAL A 40 7.48 -2.96 0.23
N ALA A 41 8.38 -3.92 0.46
CA ALA A 41 9.07 -4.09 1.74
C ALA A 41 9.82 -2.83 2.20
N PRO A 42 10.57 -2.09 1.35
CA PRO A 42 11.23 -0.86 1.77
C PRO A 42 10.25 0.22 2.22
N LYS A 43 9.07 0.33 1.57
CA LYS A 43 8.01 1.28 1.95
C LYS A 43 7.43 0.94 3.32
N VAL A 44 7.15 -0.33 3.57
CA VAL A 44 6.64 -0.81 4.87
C VAL A 44 7.67 -0.60 5.98
N GLN A 45 8.95 -0.90 5.72
CA GLN A 45 10.03 -0.65 6.67
C GLN A 45 10.16 0.83 7.00
N LYS A 46 10.12 1.71 5.99
CA LYS A 46 10.14 3.17 6.18
C LYS A 46 9.00 3.63 7.06
N PHE A 47 7.77 3.18 6.78
CA PHE A 47 6.60 3.49 7.60
C PHE A 47 6.78 3.04 9.06
N ARG A 48 7.21 1.79 9.27
CA ARG A 48 7.44 1.23 10.62
C ARG A 48 8.50 2.00 11.39
N LYS A 49 9.57 2.46 10.72
CA LYS A 49 10.62 3.28 11.34
C LYS A 49 10.10 4.67 11.71
N LEU A 50 9.43 5.35 10.79
CA LEU A 50 8.94 6.72 10.98
C LEU A 50 7.85 6.81 12.06
N HIS A 51 6.98 5.81 12.15
CA HIS A 51 5.84 5.82 13.06
C HIS A 51 6.00 4.84 14.24
N ALA A 52 7.23 4.48 14.59
CA ALA A 52 7.51 3.49 15.64
C ALA A 52 6.83 3.84 16.99
N ALA A 53 6.77 5.13 17.33
CA ALA A 53 6.14 5.64 18.55
C ALA A 53 4.60 5.57 18.56
N LEU A 54 3.96 5.48 17.39
CA LEU A 54 2.49 5.42 17.25
C LEU A 54 1.94 4.00 17.27
N ARG A 55 2.82 3.00 17.29
CA ARG A 55 2.42 1.60 17.31
C ARG A 55 1.84 1.29 18.69
N ARG A 56 0.51 1.23 18.77
CA ARG A 56 -0.22 0.80 19.98
C ARG A 56 0.28 -0.59 20.38
N ARG A 57 0.56 -0.76 21.68
CA ARG A 57 0.87 -2.07 22.26
C ARG A 57 -0.33 -3.00 22.17
#